data_AF-A0A1A8BKI6-F1
#
_entry.id   AF-A0A1A8BKI6-F1
#
_cell.length_a   1.000
_cell.length_b   1.000
_cell.length_c   1.000
_cell.angle_alpha   90.00
_cell.angle_beta   90.00
_cell.angle_gamma   90.00
#
_symmetry.space_group_name_H-M   'P 1'
#
loop_
_entity.id
_entity.type
_entity.pdbx_description
1 polymer ?
#
loop_
_entity_poly.entity_id
_entity_poly.type
_entity_poly.pdbx_seq_one_letter_code
_entity_poly.pdbx_strand_id
1 'polypeptide(L)'
;AYCWPVRESLKTMLSWGWNIDRNRDVDSGGLHNKSRRVSQASQLSFEGAAAFSPRPVDMSNVTLSRDMQSMAELLAENYHNIWARKTKKELEAKGG
;
A
#
# COMPACT_ATOMS: atom_id res chain seq x y z
N ALA A 1 -6.72 -12.18 -4.49
CA ALA A 1 -7.47 -11.49 -3.43
C ALA A 1 -7.04 -10.02 -3.27
N TYR A 2 -5.75 -9.68 -3.26
CA TYR A 2 -5.25 -8.32 -2.97
C TYR A 2 -5.64 -7.22 -3.98
N CYS A 3 -5.83 -7.56 -5.26
CA CYS A 3 -6.07 -6.56 -6.30
C CYS A 3 -7.45 -5.89 -6.21
N TRP A 4 -8.41 -6.55 -5.57
CA TRP A 4 -9.79 -6.06 -5.50
C TRP A 4 -9.92 -4.80 -4.62
N PRO A 5 -9.49 -4.79 -3.33
CA PRO A 5 -9.58 -3.59 -2.51
C PRO A 5 -8.81 -2.41 -3.12
N VAL A 6 -7.64 -2.66 -3.71
CA VAL A 6 -6.83 -1.64 -4.40
C VAL A 6 -7.60 -1.02 -5.56
N ARG A 7 -8.26 -1.84 -6.37
CA ARG A 7 -9.08 -1.36 -7.50
C ARG A 7 -10.24 -0.48 -7.02
N GLU A 8 -10.90 -0.85 -5.93
CA GLU A 8 -12.00 -0.05 -5.38
C GLU A 8 -11.52 1.26 -4.75
N SER A 9 -10.33 1.30 -4.13
CA SER A 9 -9.70 2.56 -3.70
C SER A 9 -9.54 3.50 -4.89
N LEU A 10 -8.94 3.02 -5.98
CA LEU A 10 -8.67 3.82 -7.17
C LEU A 10 -9.95 4.33 -7.83
N LYS A 11 -10.98 3.48 -7.93
CA LYS A 11 -12.30 3.91 -8.43
C LYS A 11 -12.90 5.02 -7.58
N THR A 12 -12.79 4.93 -6.25
CA THR A 12 -13.29 5.96 -5.34
C THR A 12 -12.60 7.29 -5.61
N MET A 13 -11.26 7.29 -5.66
CA MET A 13 -10.47 8.49 -5.96
C MET A 13 -10.89 9.12 -7.31
N LEU A 14 -11.03 8.30 -8.36
CA LEU A 14 -11.47 8.77 -9.68
C LEU A 14 -12.91 9.32 -9.65
N SER A 15 -13.81 8.71 -8.87
CA SER A 15 -15.19 9.19 -8.73
C SER A 15 -15.28 10.53 -8.00
N TRP A 16 -14.30 10.86 -7.17
CA TRP A 16 -14.14 12.18 -6.55
C TRP A 16 -13.40 13.18 -7.45
N GLY A 17 -13.05 12.79 -8.68
CA GLY A 17 -12.34 13.65 -9.62
C GLY A 17 -10.86 13.86 -9.31
N TRP A 18 -10.25 12.99 -8.49
CA TRP A 18 -8.81 13.09 -8.21
C TRP A 18 -7.99 12.63 -9.41
N ASN A 19 -6.86 13.30 -9.65
CA ASN A 19 -5.88 12.91 -10.65
C ASN A 19 -4.76 12.07 -10.00
N ILE A 20 -4.34 10.99 -10.67
CA ILE A 20 -3.29 10.08 -10.22
C ILE A 20 -2.27 9.96 -11.36
N ASP A 21 -1.18 10.72 -11.24
CA ASP A 21 -0.08 10.73 -12.21
C ASP A 21 1.12 9.93 -11.71
N ARG A 22 1.79 9.20 -12.61
CA ARG A 22 3.01 8.46 -12.29
C ARG A 22 4.24 9.34 -12.47
N ASN A 23 4.76 9.91 -11.38
CA ASN A 23 6.04 10.60 -11.42
C ASN A 23 7.19 9.57 -11.46
N ARG A 24 8.06 9.64 -12.47
CA ARG A 24 9.14 8.66 -12.70
C ARG A 24 10.39 8.89 -11.84
N ASP A 25 10.51 10.02 -11.15
CA ASP A 25 11.82 10.49 -10.66
C ASP A 25 12.15 10.11 -9.19
N VAL A 26 11.23 9.49 -8.44
CA VAL A 26 11.35 9.43 -6.96
C VAL A 26 11.96 8.13 -6.40
N ASP A 27 11.81 6.96 -7.03
CA ASP A 27 11.93 5.71 -6.27
C ASP A 27 13.18 4.83 -6.52
N SER A 28 14.06 5.16 -7.47
CA SER A 28 15.18 4.24 -7.77
C SER A 28 16.49 4.56 -7.03
N GLY A 29 16.69 5.79 -6.56
CA GLY A 29 17.99 6.24 -6.02
C GLY A 29 18.15 6.19 -4.49
N GLY A 30 17.04 6.14 -3.73
CA GLY A 30 17.04 6.31 -2.27
C GLY A 30 17.04 5.01 -1.46
N LEU A 31 16.55 3.91 -2.03
CA LEU A 31 16.34 2.65 -1.30
C LEU A 31 17.58 1.73 -1.26
N HIS A 32 18.63 2.05 -2.03
CA HIS A 32 19.83 1.24 -2.10
C HIS A 32 20.83 1.65 -1.01
N ASN A 33 21.27 0.68 -0.20
CA ASN A 33 22.33 0.89 0.79
C ASN A 33 23.62 1.32 0.07
N LYS A 34 24.02 2.59 0.24
CA LYS A 34 25.26 3.16 -0.34
C LYS A 34 26.53 2.72 0.39
N SER A 35 26.42 1.82 1.37
CA SER A 35 27.57 1.31 2.11
C SER A 35 28.48 0.47 1.22
N ARG A 36 29.79 0.73 1.34
CA ARG A 36 30.85 0.03 0.61
C ARG A 36 30.78 -1.46 0.93
N ARG A 37 30.47 -2.29 -0.07
CA ARG A 37 30.43 -3.75 0.07
C ARG A 37 31.86 -4.25 0.34
N VAL A 38 32.15 -4.63 1.58
CA VAL A 38 33.39 -5.35 1.93
C VAL A 38 33.27 -6.78 1.40
N SER A 39 34.28 -7.25 0.70
CA SER A 39 34.33 -8.60 0.12
C SER A 39 34.47 -9.65 1.23
N GLN A 40 33.34 -10.06 1.81
CA GLN A 40 33.28 -11.22 2.68
C GLN A 40 32.44 -12.29 1.96
N ALA A 41 33.12 -13.16 1.22
CA ALA A 41 32.50 -14.32 0.59
C ALA A 41 32.39 -15.44 1.64
N SER A 42 31.31 -15.45 2.42
CA SER A 42 30.94 -16.63 3.19
C SER A 42 30.37 -17.68 2.22
N GLN A 43 31.10 -18.78 2.04
CA GLN A 43 30.64 -19.95 1.29
C GLN A 43 29.41 -20.58 1.99
N LEU A 44 28.21 -20.10 1.69
CA LEU A 44 26.94 -20.71 2.14
C LEU A 44 25.82 -20.57 1.08
N SER A 45 26.17 -20.63 -0.20
CA SER A 45 25.18 -20.61 -1.28
C SER A 45 25.40 -21.81 -2.21
N PHE A 46 25.24 -23.01 -1.64
CA PHE A 46 25.07 -24.24 -2.39
C PHE A 46 23.87 -24.99 -1.79
N GLU A 47 22.68 -24.69 -2.30
CA GLU A 47 21.56 -25.60 -2.59
C GLU A 47 20.24 -24.84 -2.58
N GLY A 48 19.52 -24.97 -3.70
CA GLY A 48 18.17 -24.45 -3.89
C GLY A 48 18.13 -23.02 -4.42
N ALA A 49 17.35 -22.80 -5.48
CA ALA A 49 16.87 -21.46 -5.84
C ALA A 49 16.50 -20.69 -4.58
N ALA A 50 16.86 -19.39 -4.51
CA ALA A 50 16.57 -18.54 -3.36
C ALA A 50 15.14 -18.83 -2.86
N ALA A 51 15.04 -19.49 -1.70
CA ALA A 51 13.75 -19.80 -1.10
C ALA A 51 12.93 -18.52 -1.03
N PHE A 52 11.62 -18.59 -1.24
CA PHE A 52 10.75 -17.43 -1.19
C PHE A 52 10.96 -16.67 0.13
N SER A 53 11.67 -15.55 0.06
CA SER A 53 12.07 -14.70 1.19
C SER A 53 11.57 -13.29 0.89
N PRO A 54 10.28 -13.01 1.09
CA PRO A 54 9.71 -11.71 0.80
C PRO A 54 10.35 -10.65 1.69
N ARG A 55 10.73 -9.52 1.08
CA ARG A 55 11.22 -8.34 1.79
C ARG A 55 10.32 -7.15 1.43
N PRO A 56 9.17 -7.00 2.10
CA PRO A 56 8.33 -5.82 1.91
C PRO A 56 9.13 -4.54 2.17
N VAL A 57 8.85 -3.49 1.40
CA VAL A 57 9.45 -2.17 1.63
C VAL A 57 8.89 -1.61 2.94
N ASP A 58 9.77 -1.10 3.80
CA ASP A 58 9.35 -0.40 5.01
C ASP A 58 8.77 0.97 4.65
N MET A 59 7.53 1.20 5.07
CA MET A 59 6.79 2.45 4.82
C MET A 59 6.81 3.39 6.03
N SER A 60 7.43 3.02 7.16
CA SER A 60 7.43 3.82 8.39
C SER A 60 8.06 5.22 8.23
N ASN A 61 8.99 5.34 7.28
CA ASN A 61 9.70 6.57 6.96
C ASN A 61 9.05 7.38 5.81
N VAL A 62 7.90 6.93 5.29
CA VAL A 62 7.14 7.68 4.27
C VAL A 62 6.38 8.80 4.97
N THR A 63 6.56 10.03 4.49
CA THR A 63 5.84 11.19 4.99
C THR A 63 4.88 11.70 3.93
N LEU A 64 3.65 12.03 4.34
CA LEU A 64 2.63 12.61 3.46
C LEU A 64 2.59 14.13 3.66
N SER A 65 2.30 14.86 2.59
CA SER A 65 1.95 16.29 2.72
C SER A 65 0.63 16.43 3.50
N ARG A 66 0.35 17.62 4.01
CA ARG A 66 -0.90 17.89 4.74
C ARG A 66 -2.13 17.57 3.88
N ASP A 67 -2.12 17.96 2.62
CA ASP A 67 -3.23 17.70 1.70
C ASP A 67 -3.37 16.19 1.42
N MET A 68 -2.25 15.46 1.29
CA MET A 68 -2.26 14.01 1.14
C MET A 68 -2.80 13.29 2.38
N GLN A 69 -2.49 13.80 3.57
CA GLN A 69 -3.05 13.30 4.82
C GLN A 69 -4.58 13.48 4.87
N SER A 70 -5.08 14.66 4.49
CA SER A 70 -6.52 14.90 4.39
C SER A 70 -7.20 14.00 3.35
N MET A 71 -6.55 13.76 2.20
CA MET A 71 -7.04 12.80 1.21
C MET A 71 -7.09 11.37 1.76
N ALA A 72 -6.08 10.94 2.54
CA ALA A 72 -6.08 9.63 3.18
C ALA A 72 -7.23 9.49 4.20
N GLU A 73 -7.52 10.53 4.98
CA GLU A 73 -8.65 10.57 5.93
C GLU A 73 -10.00 10.42 5.22
N LEU A 74 -10.21 11.11 4.10
CA LEU A 74 -11.44 10.97 3.30
C LEU A 74 -11.63 9.54 2.81
N LEU A 75 -10.57 8.88 2.33
CA LEU A 75 -10.63 7.48 1.93
C LEU A 75 -10.95 6.55 3.10
N ALA A 76 -10.34 6.78 4.26
CA ALA A 76 -10.62 6.02 5.47
C ALA A 76 -12.10 6.15 5.90
N GLU A 77 -12.64 7.37 5.84
CA GLU A 77 -14.06 7.62 6.10
C GLU A 77 -14.96 6.89 5.10
N ASN A 78 -14.63 6.94 3.80
CA ASN A 78 -15.36 6.20 2.78
C ASN A 78 -15.37 4.68 3.05
N TYR A 79 -14.24 4.11 3.46
CA TYR A 79 -14.18 2.70 3.87
C TYR A 79 -15.09 2.40 5.05
N HIS A 80 -15.06 3.25 6.08
CA HIS A 80 -15.96 3.13 7.22
C HIS A 80 -17.43 3.17 6.78
N ASN A 81 -17.80 4.13 5.94
CA ASN A 81 -19.17 4.30 5.45
C ASN A 81 -19.64 3.11 4.60
N ILE A 82 -18.79 2.54 3.75
CA ILE A 82 -19.10 1.32 2.98
C ILE A 82 -19.38 0.14 3.93
N TRP A 83 -18.50 -0.07 4.91
CA TRP A 83 -18.68 -1.13 5.90
C TRP A 83 -19.96 -0.92 6.71
N ALA A 84 -20.15 0.28 7.27
CA ALA A 84 -21.32 0.61 8.09
C ALA A 84 -22.63 0.42 7.35
N ARG A 85 -22.70 0.85 6.08
CA ARG A 85 -23.88 0.63 5.21
C ARG A 85 -24.16 -0.85 4.98
N LYS A 86 -23.12 -1.66 4.76
CA LYS A 86 -23.25 -3.11 4.57
C LYS A 86 -23.78 -3.75 5.86
N THR A 87 -23.14 -3.46 6.99
CA THR A 87 -23.54 -3.97 8.30
C THR A 87 -24.97 -3.58 8.64
N LYS A 88 -25.34 -2.31 8.44
CA LYS A 88 -26.71 -1.84 8.65
C LYS A 88 -27.73 -2.65 7.84
N LYS A 89 -27.49 -2.85 6.54
CA LYS A 89 -28.37 -3.66 5.68
C LYS A 89 -28.50 -5.10 6.16
N GLU A 90 -27.42 -5.70 6.66
CA GLU A 90 -27.43 -7.05 7.21
C GLU A 90 -28.23 -7.16 8.50
N LEU A 91 -28.19 -6.12 9.36
CA LEU A 91 -28.98 -6.06 10.59
C LEU A 91 -30.47 -5.84 10.28
N GLU A 92 -30.79 -4.93 9.38
CA GLU A 92 -32.16 -4.68 8.92
C GLU A 92 -32.79 -5.96 8.34
N ALA A 93 -32.03 -6.74 7.56
CA ALA A 93 -32.48 -8.02 7.03
C ALA A 93 -32.74 -9.08 8.12
N LYS A 94 -32.19 -8.94 9.33
CA LYS A 94 -32.37 -9.86 10.46
C LYS A 94 -33.46 -9.41 11.44
N GLY A 95 -34.14 -8.29 11.18
CA GLY A 95 -35.25 -7.81 12.01
C GLY A 95 -34.89 -6.77 13.07
N GLY A 96 -33.69 -6.17 13.01
CA GLY A 96 -33.27 -5.09 13.91
C GLY A 96 -32.28 -5.54 14.97
#